data_AF-A0A1G4U4U1-F1
#
_entry.id   AF-A0A1G4U4U1-F1
#
_cell.length_a   1.000
_cell.length_b   1.000
_cell.length_c   1.000
_cell.angle_alpha   90.00
_cell.angle_beta   90.00
_cell.angle_gamma   90.00
#
_symmetry.space_group_name_H-M   'P 1'
#
loop_
_entity.id
_entity.type
_entity.pdbx_description
1 polymer ?
#
loop_
_entity_poly.entity_id
_entity_poly.type
_entity_poly.pdbx_seq_one_letter_code
_entity_poly.pdbx_strand_id
1 'polypeptide(L)' 'KPKFQEITDTTEVYSGCYAKVSLNFYPFDAKGNRGVAAGLNNVVKVQDGDFLGGRSSVNDDFADEDFDVDLDGDDEDYLN' A
#
# COMPACT_ATOMS: atom_id res chain seq x y z
N LYS A 1 30.56 -5.41 -0.24
CA LYS A 1 29.66 -4.50 0.51
C LYS A 1 28.27 -4.58 -0.11
N PRO A 2 27.19 -4.55 0.67
CA PRO A 2 25.84 -4.51 0.11
C PRO A 2 25.71 -3.27 -0.80
N LYS A 3 25.10 -3.46 -1.97
CA LYS A 3 24.74 -2.37 -2.89
C LYS A 3 23.25 -2.12 -2.71
N PHE A 4 22.86 -0.87 -2.54
CA PHE A 4 21.45 -0.46 -2.46
C PHE A 4 21.06 0.21 -3.78
N GLN A 5 19.83 -0.03 -4.19
CA GLN A 5 19.20 0.62 -5.33
C GLN A 5 18.03 1.44 -4.81
N GLU A 6 17.88 2.65 -5.33
CA GLU A 6 16.74 3.49 -5.03
C GLU A 6 15.48 2.86 -5.62
N ILE A 7 14.41 2.81 -4.82
CA ILE A 7 13.10 2.34 -5.25
C ILE A 7 12.35 3.56 -5.78
N THR A 8 12.09 3.60 -7.09
CA THR A 8 11.35 4.69 -7.75
C THR A 8 9.88 4.35 -7.98
N ASP A 9 9.53 3.07 -7.92
CA ASP A 9 8.15 2.61 -8.01
C ASP A 9 7.47 2.71 -6.64
N THR A 10 6.38 3.47 -6.58
CA THR A 10 5.64 3.73 -5.34
C THR A 10 4.85 2.53 -4.84
N THR A 11 4.68 1.50 -5.67
CA THR A 11 3.98 0.25 -5.31
C THR A 11 4.88 -0.75 -4.59
N GLU A 12 6.20 -0.60 -4.70
CA GLU A 12 7.16 -1.53 -4.11
C GLU A 12 7.17 -1.49 -2.58
N VAL A 13 6.90 -0.34 -1.97
CA VAL A 13 6.85 -0.20 -0.50
C VAL A 13 5.38 -0.06 -0.07
N TYR A 14 4.87 -1.09 0.59
CA TYR A 14 3.47 -1.17 1.03
C TYR A 14 3.34 -1.73 2.44
N SER A 15 2.19 -1.48 3.08
CA SER A 15 1.86 -2.05 4.39
C SER A 15 1.87 -3.57 4.32
N GLY A 16 2.78 -4.21 5.05
CA GLY A 16 2.95 -5.67 5.04
C GLY A 16 4.25 -6.17 4.43
N CYS A 17 4.95 -5.33 3.65
CA CYS A 17 6.31 -5.68 3.23
C CYS A 17 7.29 -5.68 4.41
N TYR A 18 8.37 -6.44 4.29
CA TYR A 18 9.41 -6.51 5.30
C TYR A 18 10.54 -5.54 4.95
N ALA A 19 10.93 -4.71 5.90
CA ALA A 19 11.99 -3.72 5.71
C ALA A 19 12.94 -3.63 6.92
N LYS A 20 14.18 -3.22 6.66
CA LYS A 20 15.10 -2.72 7.69
C LYS A 20 14.95 -1.21 7.77
N VAL A 21 14.70 -0.71 8.97
CA VAL A 21 14.50 0.72 9.22
C VAL A 21 15.57 1.26 10.17
N SER A 22 16.03 2.47 9.88
CA SER A 22 16.90 3.23 10.77
C SER A 22 16.03 4.21 11.56
N LEU A 23 16.03 4.05 12.88
CA LEU A 23 15.26 4.88 13.81
C LEU A 23 16.21 5.70 14.69
N ASN A 24 15.79 6.91 15.04
CA ASN A 24 16.43 7.73 16.06
C ASN A 24 15.46 7.98 17.21
N PHE A 25 15.84 7.59 18.42
CA PHE A 25 15.04 7.82 19.62
C PHE A 25 15.43 9.13 20.29
N TYR A 26 14.46 9.97 20.59
CA TYR A 26 14.70 11.24 21.25
C TYR A 26 13.58 11.59 22.24
N PRO A 27 13.91 12.26 23.36
CA PRO A 27 12.89 12.71 24.30
C PRO A 27 12.04 13.81 23.67
N PHE A 28 10.74 13.83 23.97
CA PHE A 28 9.84 14.91 23.58
C PHE A 28 9.02 15.41 24.79
N ASP A 29 8.73 16.70 24.79
CA ASP A 29 7.78 17.38 25.67
C ASP A 29 7.00 18.38 24.82
N ALA A 30 5.77 18.03 24.45
CA ALA A 30 4.96 18.83 23.54
C ALA A 30 3.47 18.75 23.92
N LYS A 31 2.82 19.91 24.02
CA LYS A 31 1.36 20.04 24.30
C LYS A 31 0.90 19.22 25.52
N GLY A 32 1.73 19.14 26.56
CA GLY A 32 1.43 18.39 27.79
C GLY A 32 1.72 16.89 27.70
N ASN A 33 2.14 16.37 26.54
CA ASN A 33 2.60 15.00 26.37
C ASN A 33 4.12 14.93 26.49
N ARG A 34 4.62 13.96 27.26
CA ARG A 34 6.04 13.72 27.48
C ARG A 34 6.37 12.25 27.23
N GLY A 35 7.52 11.99 26.63
CA GLY A 35 7.96 10.62 26.40
C GLY A 35 9.20 10.52 25.52
N VAL A 36 9.39 9.35 24.92
CA VAL A 36 10.43 9.09 23.92
C VAL A 36 9.75 8.85 22.58
N ALA A 37 10.10 9.67 21.59
CA ALA A 37 9.66 9.53 20.21
C ALA A 37 10.69 8.73 19.40
N ALA A 38 10.23 8.13 18.31
CA ALA A 38 11.08 7.45 17.33
C ALA A 38 10.95 8.15 15.97
N GLY A 39 12.01 8.85 15.55
CA GLY A 39 12.09 9.46 14.23
C GLY A 39 12.58 8.44 13.20
N LEU A 40 11.95 8.42 12.02
CA LEU A 40 12.32 7.56 10.90
C LEU A 40 13.38 8.26 10.02
N ASN A 41 14.49 7.56 9.73
CA ASN A 41 15.53 8.07 8.84
C ASN A 41 15.50 7.36 7.48
N ASN A 42 15.96 6.11 7.42
CA ASN A 42 16.13 5.34 6.20
C ASN A 42 15.31 4.04 6.25
N VAL A 43 14.82 3.60 5.10
CA VAL A 43 14.09 2.34 4.93
C VAL A 43 14.71 1.56 3.79
N VAL A 44 14.94 0.27 4.00
CA VAL A 44 15.39 -0.68 2.97
C VAL A 44 14.42 -1.85 2.95
N LYS A 45 13.63 -1.99 1.89
CA LYS A 45 12.81 -3.19 1.64
C LYS A 45 13.71 -4.42 1.53
N VAL A 46 13.31 -5.51 2.17
CA VAL A 46 14.05 -6.78 2.22
C VAL A 46 13.32 -7.87 1.45
N GLN A 47 12.00 -7.96 1.61
CA GLN A 47 11.16 -8.95 0.94
C GLN A 47 9.71 -8.49 0.91
N ASP A 48 8.96 -9.03 -0.04
CA ASP A 48 7.50 -8.92 -0.07
C ASP A 48 6.85 -9.68 1.07
N GLY A 49 5.63 -9.28 1.41
CA GLY A 49 4.79 -9.90 2.43
C GLY A 49 3.32 -9.72 2.07
N ASP A 50 2.44 -10.27 2.91
CA ASP A 50 1.00 -10.12 2.69
C ASP A 50 0.59 -8.65 2.80
N PHE A 51 -0.23 -8.16 1.87
CA PHE A 51 -0.69 -6.77 1.89
C PHE A 51 -1.65 -6.56 3.07
N LEU A 52 -1.29 -5.67 3.99
CA LEU A 52 -2.04 -5.35 5.22
C LEU A 52 -2.76 -4.00 5.14
N GLY A 53 -2.83 -3.38 3.96
CA GLY A 53 -3.52 -2.11 3.79
C GLY A 53 -5.04 -2.30 3.95
N GLY A 54 -5.68 -1.45 4.76
CA GLY A 54 -7.14 -1.45 4.97
C GLY A 54 -7.97 -0.93 3.80
N ARG A 55 -7.52 -1.15 2.56
CA ARG A 55 -8.37 -0.97 1.39
C ARG A 55 -9.25 -2.22 1.28
N SER A 56 -10.55 -2.01 1.16
CA SER A 56 -11.46 -3.08 0.76
C SER A 56 -10.93 -3.69 -0.53
N SER A 57 -10.87 -5.01 -0.58
CA SER A 57 -10.45 -5.67 -1.82
C SER A 57 -11.56 -5.51 -2.87
N VAL A 58 -11.22 -5.61 -4.16
CA VAL A 58 -12.24 -5.70 -5.23
C VAL A 58 -13.24 -6.82 -4.90
N ASN A 59 -12.74 -7.94 -4.37
CA ASN A 59 -13.60 -9.03 -3.95
C ASN A 59 -14.55 -8.65 -2.81
N ASP A 60 -14.11 -7.84 -1.85
CA ASP A 60 -14.97 -7.36 -0.75
C ASP A 60 -15.95 -6.28 -1.24
N ASP A 61 -15.53 -5.40 -2.15
CA ASP A 61 -16.35 -4.31 -2.69
C ASP A 61 -17.46 -4.82 -3.62
N PHE A 62 -17.20 -5.89 -4.36
CA PHE A 62 -18.09 -6.42 -5.39
C PHE A 62 -18.56 -7.86 -5.12
N ALA A 63 -18.42 -8.35 -3.87
CA ALA A 63 -18.84 -9.71 -3.48
C ALA A 63 -20.31 -10.00 -3.81
N ASP A 64 -21.15 -8.96 -3.74
CA ASP A 64 -22.59 -9.02 -3.96
C ASP A 64 -23.03 -8.47 -5.34
N GLU A 65 -22.08 -8.07 -6.20
CA GLU A 65 -22.40 -7.61 -7.56
C GLU A 65 -22.41 -8.78 -8.55
N ASP A 66 -23.54 -8.96 -9.22
CA ASP A 66 -23.67 -9.87 -10.36
C ASP A 66 -23.32 -9.08 -11.62
N PHE A 67 -22.11 -9.25 -12.15
CA PHE A 67 -21.65 -8.61 -13.39
C PHE A 67 -22.21 -9.32 -14.63
N ASP A 68 -23.50 -9.65 -14.62
CA ASP A 68 -24.22 -10.07 -15.82
C ASP A 68 -24.20 -8.87 -16.79
N VAL A 69 -23.13 -8.83 -17.59
CA VAL A 69 -23.05 -7.99 -18.77
C VAL A 69 -24.13 -8.51 -19.70
N ASP A 70 -25.22 -7.75 -19.84
CA ASP A 70 -26.22 -7.91 -20.89
C ASP A 70 -25.51 -7.78 -22.26
N LEU A 71 -24.86 -8.85 -22.71
CA LEU A 71 -24.27 -8.98 -24.05
C LEU A 71 -25.34 -9.19 -25.13
N ASP A 72 -26.62 -9.02 -24.76
CA ASP A 72 -27.78 -9.20 -25.64
C ASP A 72 -28.42 -7.85 -26.05
N GLY A 73 -27.66 -6.76 -25.98
CA GLY A 73 -28.04 -5.45 -26.51
C GLY A 73 -27.43 -5.16 -27.88
N ASP A 74 -27.95 -5.79 -28.93
CA ASP A 74 -27.85 -5.42 -30.35
C ASP A 74 -26.55 -4.69 -30.81
N ASP A 75 -25.48 -5.46 -31.03
CA ASP A 75 -24.29 -5.06 -31.80
C ASP A 75 -24.56 -4.90 -33.32
N GLU A 76 -25.77 -4.56 -33.75
CA GLU A 76 -26.15 -4.53 -35.18
C GLU A 76 -26.64 -3.16 -35.71
N ASP A 77 -26.84 -2.14 -34.87
CA ASP A 77 -27.42 -0.84 -35.32
C ASP A 77 -26.43 0.34 -35.44
N TYR A 78 -25.12 0.14 -35.22
CA TYR A 78 -24.10 1.21 -35.35
C TYR A 78 -23.45 1.32 -36.74
N LEU A 79 -23.89 0.53 -37.71
CA LEU A 79 -23.38 0.58 -39.08
C LEU A 79 -24.52 0.79 -40.09
N ASN A 80 -25.12 1.99 -40.08
CA ASN A 80 -25.83 2.52 -41.25
C ASN A 80 -25.55 4.01 -41.45
#